data_AF-A0A1X7PG78-F1
#
_entry.id   AF-A0A1X7PG78-F1
#
_cell.length_a   1.000
_cell.length_b   1.000
_cell.length_c   1.000
_cell.angle_alpha   90.00
_cell.angle_beta   90.00
_cell.angle_gamma   90.00
#
_symmetry.space_group_name_H-M   'P 1'
#
loop_
_entity.id
_entity.type
_entity.pdbx_description
1 polymer ?
#
loop_
_entity_poly.entity_id
_entity_poly.type
_entity_poly.pdbx_seq_one_letter_code
_entity_poly.pdbx_strand_id
1 'polypeptide(L)'
;MGRCNDFDAVRLAAALAVIVGHGFVLLGEPAPRLLGLPLHSLGVSVFFCVSGYLVAGSAERAPSVGRFLRHRVLRIVPALAVVVVVTMLVIGPLASSLPLGAYLASGETWAYGLNLLLLAQYELPGVFDSSAHARPAVNGSLWTLGVEFCCYLAVLSIRFAPAHRRGALAVAGLVGTVALTLVGGAIGAAAELCAFFAAAAALRLLVPAQWLRWPSGTAAAVVLLAAAGTPLQPVALWVALPVVVVAVGTGSTPLLRRAARWGDLSYGLYLWAYPVQQLVIDRAGRLPVLPNLALVLAITLVVALGSWWLIERPALRFKDAQAARV
;
A
#
# COMPACT_ATOMS: atom_id res chain seq x y z
N MET A 1 9.94 -22.50 -11.79
CA MET A 1 10.91 -21.40 -11.91
C MET A 1 10.15 -20.10 -12.09
N GLY A 2 10.17 -19.21 -11.10
CA GLY A 2 9.39 -17.96 -11.15
C GLY A 2 9.86 -17.07 -12.30
N ARG A 3 8.92 -16.54 -13.10
CA ARG A 3 9.26 -15.57 -14.15
C ARG A 3 9.95 -14.36 -13.52
N CYS A 4 11.19 -14.09 -13.92
CA CYS A 4 11.90 -12.87 -13.55
C CYS A 4 11.05 -11.66 -13.94
N ASN A 5 10.76 -10.80 -12.96
CA ASN A 5 10.01 -9.57 -13.17
C ASN A 5 10.50 -8.49 -12.19
N ASP A 6 10.16 -7.23 -12.43
CA ASP A 6 10.66 -6.09 -11.68
C ASP A 6 9.62 -5.54 -10.67
N PHE A 7 8.48 -6.23 -10.46
CA PHE A 7 7.41 -5.77 -9.56
C PHE A 7 7.87 -5.53 -8.12
N ASP A 8 8.79 -6.35 -7.61
CA ASP A 8 9.31 -6.16 -6.26
C ASP A 8 10.15 -4.87 -6.13
N ALA A 9 10.89 -4.51 -7.18
CA ALA A 9 11.61 -3.24 -7.23
C ALA A 9 10.64 -2.05 -7.28
N VAL A 10 9.57 -2.15 -8.07
CA VAL A 10 8.53 -1.13 -8.15
C VAL A 10 7.85 -0.92 -6.80
N ARG A 11 7.51 -2.00 -6.10
CA ARG A 11 6.94 -1.93 -4.73
C ARG A 11 7.92 -1.32 -3.73
N LEU A 12 9.20 -1.66 -3.80
CA LEU A 12 10.21 -1.08 -2.93
C LEU A 12 10.35 0.43 -3.18
N ALA A 13 10.41 0.85 -4.44
CA ALA A 13 10.43 2.26 -4.80
C ALA A 13 9.17 3.01 -4.31
N ALA A 14 8.00 2.38 -4.43
CA ALA A 14 6.75 2.91 -3.89
C ALA A 14 6.78 3.06 -2.36
N ALA A 15 7.28 2.06 -1.63
CA ALA A 15 7.45 2.14 -0.18
C ALA A 15 8.38 3.31 0.22
N LEU A 16 9.51 3.46 -0.47
CA LEU A 16 10.44 4.56 -0.22
C LEU A 16 9.80 5.93 -0.51
N ALA A 17 9.03 6.06 -1.59
CA ALA A 17 8.29 7.29 -1.90
C ALA A 17 7.26 7.63 -0.80
N VAL A 18 6.61 6.63 -0.21
CA VAL A 18 5.72 6.79 0.96
C VAL A 18 6.47 7.30 2.17
N ILE A 19 7.62 6.70 2.52
CA ILE A 19 8.47 7.14 3.65
C ILE A 19 8.90 8.58 3.46
N VAL A 20 9.45 8.91 2.29
CA VAL A 20 9.92 10.27 1.97
C VAL A 20 8.75 11.24 2.06
N GLY A 21 7.63 10.94 1.40
CA GLY A 21 6.47 11.82 1.40
C GLY A 21 5.89 12.08 2.80
N HIS A 22 5.77 11.04 3.64
CA HIS A 22 5.33 11.22 5.03
C HIS A 22 6.36 11.92 5.90
N GLY A 23 7.66 11.74 5.64
CA GLY A 23 8.72 12.37 6.42
C GLY A 23 8.64 13.89 6.40
N PHE A 24 8.30 14.48 5.26
CA PHE A 24 8.03 15.92 5.16
C PHE A 24 6.73 16.29 5.89
N VAL A 25 5.63 15.59 5.61
CA VAL A 25 4.31 15.91 6.20
C VAL A 25 4.32 15.87 7.72
N LEU A 26 4.97 14.86 8.32
CA LEU A 26 5.04 14.69 9.77
C LEU A 26 5.94 15.73 10.44
N LEU A 27 6.94 16.25 9.72
CA LEU A 27 7.72 17.39 10.15
C LEU A 27 7.02 18.74 9.92
N GLY A 28 5.81 18.75 9.34
CA GLY A 28 5.07 19.97 8.99
C GLY A 28 5.56 20.67 7.73
N GLU A 29 6.43 20.03 6.95
CA GLU A 29 6.97 20.54 5.69
C GLU A 29 6.10 20.12 4.50
N PRO A 30 6.06 20.91 3.41
CA PRO A 30 5.34 20.53 2.21
C PRO A 30 5.99 19.29 1.57
N ALA A 31 5.19 18.25 1.35
CA ALA A 31 5.67 17.02 0.71
C ALA A 31 6.17 17.30 -0.71
N PRO A 32 7.32 16.72 -1.12
CA PRO A 32 7.75 16.77 -2.50
C PRO A 32 6.68 16.17 -3.41
N ARG A 33 6.52 16.77 -4.60
CA ARG A 33 5.55 16.34 -5.59
C ARG A 33 6.24 15.82 -6.84
N LEU A 34 5.65 14.78 -7.42
CA LEU A 34 6.04 14.24 -8.72
C LEU A 34 4.75 14.02 -9.53
N LEU A 35 4.73 14.49 -10.77
CA LEU A 35 3.52 14.48 -11.61
C LEU A 35 2.31 15.11 -10.87
N GLY A 36 2.54 16.22 -10.16
CA GLY A 36 1.54 16.96 -9.38
C GLY A 36 1.02 16.28 -8.11
N LEU A 37 1.31 15.00 -7.92
CA LEU A 37 0.92 14.24 -6.73
C LEU A 37 2.01 14.30 -5.65
N PRO A 38 1.64 14.41 -4.36
CA PRO A 38 2.58 14.17 -3.26
C PRO A 38 3.22 12.78 -3.40
N LEU A 39 4.52 12.66 -3.10
CA LEU A 39 5.25 11.39 -3.25
C LEU A 39 4.61 10.21 -2.51
N HIS A 40 4.04 10.45 -1.33
CA HIS A 40 3.35 9.40 -0.58
C HIS A 40 2.06 8.95 -1.26
N SER A 41 1.26 9.87 -1.81
CA SER A 41 0.07 9.53 -2.60
C SER A 41 0.44 8.76 -3.86
N LEU A 42 1.47 9.23 -4.60
CA LEU A 42 1.96 8.54 -5.78
C LEU A 42 2.44 7.11 -5.47
N GLY A 43 3.20 6.93 -4.38
CA GLY A 43 3.65 5.61 -3.93
C GLY A 43 2.47 4.66 -3.66
N VAL A 44 1.42 5.13 -2.98
CA VAL A 44 0.21 4.33 -2.75
C VAL A 44 -0.52 4.03 -4.07
N SER A 45 -0.66 4.99 -4.98
CA SER A 45 -1.26 4.75 -6.31
C SER A 45 -0.48 3.69 -7.10
N VAL A 46 0.87 3.70 -7.02
CA VAL A 46 1.73 2.67 -7.62
C VAL A 46 1.49 1.31 -6.97
N PHE A 47 1.35 1.22 -5.64
CA PHE A 47 0.97 -0.03 -4.97
C PHE A 47 -0.37 -0.57 -5.48
N PHE A 48 -1.38 0.29 -5.62
CA PHE A 48 -2.69 -0.12 -6.14
C PHE A 48 -2.62 -0.57 -7.61
N CYS A 49 -1.80 0.07 -8.44
CA CYS A 49 -1.54 -0.40 -9.82
C CYS A 49 -0.89 -1.79 -9.83
N VAL A 50 0.17 -2.00 -9.04
CA VAL A 50 0.84 -3.31 -8.93
C VAL A 50 -0.13 -4.38 -8.42
N SER A 51 -0.89 -4.07 -7.36
CA SER A 51 -1.87 -4.99 -6.78
C SER A 51 -2.98 -5.32 -7.78
N GLY A 52 -3.54 -4.33 -8.48
CA GLY A 52 -4.57 -4.55 -9.50
C GLY A 52 -4.16 -5.57 -10.56
N TYR A 53 -2.97 -5.39 -11.13
CA TYR A 53 -2.44 -6.29 -12.15
C TYR A 53 -2.20 -7.72 -11.63
N LEU A 54 -1.56 -7.85 -10.46
CA LEU A 54 -1.17 -9.16 -9.92
C LEU A 54 -2.34 -9.91 -9.30
N VAL A 55 -3.27 -9.21 -8.65
CA VAL A 55 -4.45 -9.79 -8.02
C VAL A 55 -5.43 -10.29 -9.06
N ALA A 56 -5.69 -9.51 -10.12
CA ALA A 56 -6.51 -9.97 -11.26
C ALA A 56 -5.95 -11.27 -11.85
N GLY A 57 -4.64 -11.31 -12.15
CA GLY A 57 -4.01 -12.52 -12.68
C GLY A 57 -4.05 -13.70 -11.70
N SER A 58 -3.94 -13.42 -10.41
CA SER A 58 -4.05 -14.45 -9.37
C SER A 58 -5.47 -14.98 -9.20
N ALA A 59 -6.50 -14.18 -9.48
CA ALA A 59 -7.90 -14.60 -9.44
C ALA A 59 -8.27 -15.53 -10.60
N GLU A 60 -7.70 -15.30 -11.80
CA GLU A 60 -7.84 -16.21 -12.94
C GLU A 60 -7.36 -17.62 -12.60
N ARG A 61 -6.22 -17.71 -11.91
CA ARG A 61 -5.56 -18.97 -11.51
C ARG A 61 -6.11 -19.59 -10.24
N ALA A 62 -6.98 -18.90 -9.50
CA ALA A 62 -7.49 -19.40 -8.23
C ALA A 62 -8.57 -20.47 -8.47
N PRO A 63 -8.45 -21.66 -7.86
CA PRO A 63 -9.44 -22.73 -8.02
C PRO A 63 -10.71 -22.50 -7.21
N SER A 64 -10.64 -21.71 -6.13
CA SER A 64 -11.78 -21.41 -5.25
C SER A 64 -11.63 -20.07 -4.54
N VAL A 65 -12.77 -19.54 -4.09
CA VAL A 65 -12.85 -18.32 -3.27
C VAL A 65 -11.99 -18.43 -2.01
N GLY A 66 -12.12 -19.54 -1.27
CA GLY A 66 -11.38 -19.76 -0.01
C GLY A 66 -9.87 -19.76 -0.22
N ARG A 67 -9.37 -20.40 -1.28
CA ARG A 67 -7.92 -20.41 -1.58
C ARG A 67 -7.42 -19.00 -1.93
N PHE A 68 -8.19 -18.23 -2.69
CA PHE A 68 -7.84 -16.85 -3.02
C PHE A 68 -7.76 -15.97 -1.77
N LEU A 69 -8.80 -15.97 -0.93
CA LEU A 69 -8.85 -15.15 0.29
C LEU A 69 -7.76 -15.54 1.28
N ARG A 70 -7.52 -16.84 1.48
CA ARG A 70 -6.44 -17.34 2.35
C ARG A 70 -5.08 -16.78 1.96
N HIS A 71 -4.75 -16.73 0.67
CA HIS A 71 -3.48 -16.19 0.20
C HIS A 71 -3.31 -14.69 0.47
N ARG A 72 -4.41 -13.94 0.57
CA ARG A 72 -4.43 -12.51 0.90
C ARG A 72 -4.39 -12.26 2.40
N VAL A 73 -5.17 -13.00 3.16
CA VAL A 73 -5.14 -12.98 4.62
C VAL A 73 -3.73 -13.31 5.12
N LEU A 74 -3.10 -14.38 4.62
CA LEU A 74 -1.72 -14.74 4.97
C LEU A 74 -0.67 -13.71 4.51
N ARG A 75 -1.01 -12.81 3.58
CA ARG A 75 -0.11 -11.75 3.11
C ARG A 75 -0.21 -10.50 4.00
N ILE A 76 -1.41 -10.15 4.45
CA ILE A 76 -1.71 -8.89 5.15
C ILE A 76 -1.71 -9.10 6.67
N VAL A 77 -2.57 -10.00 7.16
CA VAL A 77 -2.98 -10.05 8.58
C VAL A 77 -1.82 -10.33 9.54
N PRO A 78 -0.87 -11.24 9.28
CA PRO A 78 0.19 -11.54 10.25
C PRO A 78 1.05 -10.33 10.61
N ALA A 79 1.55 -9.59 9.61
CA ALA A 79 2.40 -8.43 9.88
C ALA A 79 1.58 -7.24 10.39
N LEU A 80 0.35 -7.06 9.87
CA LEU A 80 -0.60 -6.08 10.38
C LEU A 80 -0.88 -6.32 11.87
N ALA A 81 -1.09 -7.58 12.28
CA ALA A 81 -1.37 -7.92 13.66
C ALA A 81 -0.23 -7.52 14.59
N VAL A 82 1.00 -7.81 14.19
CA VAL A 82 2.17 -7.44 15.00
C VAL A 82 2.33 -5.93 15.06
N VAL A 83 2.22 -5.19 13.96
CA VAL A 83 2.38 -3.73 14.01
C VAL A 83 1.27 -3.08 14.84
N VAL A 84 0.01 -3.53 14.74
CA VAL A 84 -1.09 -2.99 15.55
C VAL A 84 -0.87 -3.28 17.02
N VAL A 85 -0.55 -4.53 17.39
CA VAL A 85 -0.34 -4.93 18.78
C VAL A 85 0.88 -4.24 19.39
N VAL A 86 2.00 -4.16 18.68
CA VAL A 86 3.20 -3.45 19.16
C VAL A 86 2.91 -1.96 19.28
N THR A 87 2.20 -1.38 18.32
CA THR A 87 1.84 0.04 18.39
C THR A 87 0.94 0.34 19.58
N MET A 88 -0.06 -0.51 19.82
CA MET A 88 -1.04 -0.38 20.89
C MET A 88 -0.49 -0.68 22.28
N LEU A 89 0.34 -1.72 22.44
CA LEU A 89 0.75 -2.22 23.76
C LEU A 89 2.20 -1.92 24.12
N VAL A 90 3.01 -1.42 23.18
CA VAL A 90 4.41 -1.07 23.42
C VAL A 90 4.66 0.40 23.11
N ILE A 91 4.42 0.83 21.87
CA ILE A 91 4.67 2.22 21.46
C ILE A 91 3.74 3.16 22.22
N GLY A 92 2.45 2.86 22.27
CA GLY A 92 1.43 3.65 22.94
C GLY A 92 1.79 3.97 24.39
N PRO A 93 1.98 2.97 25.28
CA PRO A 93 2.38 3.22 26.66
C PRO A 93 3.70 3.96 26.84
N LEU A 94 4.66 3.78 25.92
CA LEU A 94 5.97 4.45 25.99
C LEU A 94 5.96 5.88 25.46
N ALA A 95 4.94 6.27 24.69
CA ALA A 95 4.80 7.59 24.08
C ALA A 95 3.59 8.37 24.61
N SER A 96 2.73 7.72 25.43
CA SER A 96 1.56 8.36 26.02
C SER A 96 1.96 9.25 27.19
N SER A 97 1.29 10.40 27.30
CA SER A 97 1.33 11.27 28.48
C SER A 97 0.51 10.74 29.66
N LEU A 98 -0.30 9.69 29.45
CA LEU A 98 -1.14 9.09 30.50
C LEU A 98 -0.38 8.04 31.32
N PRO A 99 -0.69 7.90 32.62
CA PRO A 99 -0.25 6.74 33.39
C PRO A 99 -0.74 5.42 32.76
N LEU A 100 0.07 4.36 32.82
CA LEU A 100 -0.22 3.07 32.18
C LEU A 100 -1.62 2.52 32.50
N GLY A 101 -2.07 2.63 33.76
CA GLY A 101 -3.40 2.17 34.17
C GLY A 101 -4.54 2.94 33.48
N ALA A 102 -4.41 4.27 33.34
CA ALA A 102 -5.39 5.10 32.65
C ALA A 102 -5.38 4.85 31.13
N TYR A 103 -4.19 4.66 30.55
CA TYR A 103 -4.03 4.30 29.14
C TYR A 103 -4.75 2.99 28.81
N LEU A 104 -4.52 1.92 29.58
CA LEU A 104 -5.12 0.60 29.34
C LEU A 104 -6.61 0.54 29.68
N ALA A 105 -7.09 1.42 30.58
CA ALA A 105 -8.51 1.56 30.90
C ALA A 105 -9.30 2.34 29.83
N SER A 106 -8.61 3.08 28.94
CA SER A 106 -9.27 3.84 27.89
C SER A 106 -9.85 2.92 26.81
N GLY A 107 -11.10 3.18 26.41
CA GLY A 107 -11.74 2.48 25.29
C GLY A 107 -11.05 2.73 23.95
N GLU A 108 -10.39 3.87 23.77
CA GLU A 108 -9.66 4.22 22.53
C GLU A 108 -8.46 3.30 22.29
N THR A 109 -7.75 2.91 23.36
CA THR A 109 -6.65 1.95 23.28
C THR A 109 -7.12 0.65 22.64
N TRP A 110 -8.26 0.11 23.09
CA TRP A 110 -8.81 -1.14 22.57
C TRP A 110 -9.52 -0.97 21.22
N ALA A 111 -10.11 0.20 20.97
CA ALA A 111 -10.65 0.56 19.67
C ALA A 111 -9.57 0.53 18.59
N TYR A 112 -8.31 0.87 18.90
CA TYR A 112 -7.19 0.75 17.96
C TYR A 112 -7.02 -0.68 17.39
N GLY A 113 -7.43 -1.71 18.14
CA GLY A 113 -7.48 -3.09 17.68
C GLY A 113 -8.41 -3.34 16.49
N LEU A 114 -9.36 -2.43 16.21
CA LEU A 114 -10.22 -2.48 15.02
C LEU A 114 -9.42 -2.39 13.70
N ASN A 115 -8.19 -1.87 13.75
CA ASN A 115 -7.26 -1.93 12.60
C ASN A 115 -6.99 -3.38 12.14
N LEU A 116 -7.08 -4.38 13.03
CA LEU A 116 -6.99 -5.80 12.67
C LEU A 116 -8.13 -6.25 11.76
N LEU A 117 -9.28 -5.60 11.86
CA LEU A 117 -10.46 -5.79 11.02
C LEU A 117 -10.45 -4.86 9.80
N LEU A 118 -9.32 -4.19 9.53
CA LEU A 118 -9.13 -3.21 8.46
C LEU A 118 -10.05 -1.97 8.60
N LEU A 119 -10.49 -1.69 9.82
CA LEU A 119 -11.22 -0.48 10.17
C LEU A 119 -10.22 0.52 10.75
N ALA A 120 -9.84 1.51 9.95
CA ALA A 120 -8.76 2.43 10.27
C ALA A 120 -9.05 3.20 11.56
N GLN A 121 -8.15 3.08 12.54
CA GLN A 121 -8.08 3.94 13.71
C GLN A 121 -6.70 4.60 13.74
N TYR A 122 -6.69 5.91 13.89
CA TYR A 122 -5.48 6.70 13.68
C TYR A 122 -4.76 7.05 14.98
N GLU A 123 -5.50 7.21 16.08
CA GLU A 123 -4.99 7.81 17.32
C GLU A 123 -5.03 6.81 18.48
N LEU A 124 -4.20 7.07 19.48
CA LEU A 124 -4.16 6.37 20.77
C LEU A 124 -4.18 7.43 21.88
N PRO A 125 -4.78 7.13 23.04
CA PRO A 125 -5.02 8.15 24.05
C PRO A 125 -3.72 8.69 24.64
N GLY A 126 -3.53 10.00 24.57
CA GLY A 126 -2.36 10.69 25.12
C GLY A 126 -1.08 10.55 24.30
N VAL A 127 -1.11 9.89 23.14
CA VAL A 127 0.07 9.53 22.34
C VAL A 127 0.32 10.57 21.26
N PHE A 128 1.54 11.13 21.24
CA PHE A 128 1.98 12.15 20.28
C PHE A 128 1.17 13.46 20.28
N ASP A 129 0.53 13.80 21.40
CA ASP A 129 -0.23 15.06 21.59
C ASP A 129 0.66 16.32 21.78
N SER A 130 1.98 16.17 21.70
CA SER A 130 2.92 17.28 21.89
C SER A 130 3.01 18.20 20.66
N SER A 131 3.33 19.48 20.89
CA SER A 131 3.53 20.47 19.82
C SER A 131 4.66 20.15 18.84
N ALA A 132 5.48 19.14 19.14
CA ALA A 132 6.50 18.61 18.24
C ALA A 132 5.89 17.85 17.05
N HIS A 133 4.69 17.27 17.21
CA HIS A 133 4.03 16.48 16.19
C HIS A 133 3.09 17.35 15.34
N ALA A 134 3.36 17.43 14.04
CA ALA A 134 2.46 18.15 13.12
C ALA A 134 1.11 17.44 12.94
N ARG A 135 1.06 16.12 13.17
CA ARG A 135 -0.14 15.30 13.14
C ARG A 135 -0.09 14.24 14.25
N PRO A 136 -1.17 14.05 15.03
CA PRO A 136 -1.19 13.14 16.18
C PRO A 136 -1.38 11.65 15.79
N ALA A 137 -1.76 11.36 14.54
CA ALA A 137 -1.97 9.99 14.09
C ALA A 137 -0.75 9.10 14.35
N VAL A 138 -0.94 7.95 14.97
CA VAL A 138 0.12 6.99 15.31
C VAL A 138 0.53 6.18 14.08
N ASN A 139 -0.45 5.79 13.25
CA ASN A 139 -0.20 5.17 11.95
C ASN A 139 -1.24 5.61 10.92
N GLY A 140 -0.92 6.68 10.20
CA GLY A 140 -1.80 7.24 9.17
C GLY A 140 -1.89 6.44 7.87
N SER A 141 -1.11 5.36 7.72
CA SER A 141 -1.05 4.59 6.47
C SER A 141 -2.02 3.39 6.43
N LEU A 142 -2.56 2.95 7.59
CA LEU A 142 -3.33 1.70 7.68
C LEU A 142 -4.66 1.68 6.90
N TRP A 143 -5.27 2.84 6.65
CA TRP A 143 -6.57 2.92 5.98
C TRP A 143 -6.60 2.35 4.56
N THR A 144 -5.46 2.39 3.87
CA THR A 144 -5.35 1.89 2.50
C THR A 144 -5.53 0.38 2.42
N LEU A 145 -5.24 -0.36 3.49
CA LEU A 145 -5.36 -1.83 3.52
C LEU A 145 -6.82 -2.29 3.45
N GLY A 146 -7.72 -1.57 4.11
CA GLY A 146 -9.16 -1.82 4.00
C GLY A 146 -9.66 -1.60 2.58
N VAL A 147 -9.23 -0.50 1.95
CA VAL A 147 -9.55 -0.19 0.54
C VAL A 147 -9.00 -1.25 -0.40
N GLU A 148 -7.76 -1.70 -0.18
CA GLU A 148 -7.14 -2.77 -0.98
C GLU A 148 -7.92 -4.08 -0.84
N PHE A 149 -8.32 -4.45 0.38
CA PHE A 149 -9.11 -5.66 0.61
C PHE A 149 -10.50 -5.58 -0.04
N CYS A 150 -11.15 -4.41 -0.06
CA CYS A 150 -12.37 -4.18 -0.84
C CYS A 150 -12.15 -4.43 -2.34
N CYS A 151 -11.01 -4.01 -2.88
CA CYS A 151 -10.64 -4.30 -4.28
C CYS A 151 -10.50 -5.81 -4.52
N TYR A 152 -9.96 -6.55 -3.56
CA TYR A 152 -9.86 -8.02 -3.66
C TYR A 152 -11.24 -8.68 -3.72
N LEU A 153 -12.17 -8.21 -2.89
CA LEU A 153 -13.56 -8.68 -2.91
C LEU A 153 -14.25 -8.33 -4.23
N ALA A 154 -14.01 -7.13 -4.78
CA ALA A 154 -14.55 -6.74 -6.08
C ALA A 154 -14.08 -7.66 -7.21
N VAL A 155 -12.77 -7.95 -7.28
CA VAL A 155 -12.21 -8.90 -8.27
C VAL A 155 -12.81 -10.29 -8.10
N LEU A 156 -12.98 -10.74 -6.85
CA LEU A 156 -13.57 -12.04 -6.55
C LEU A 156 -15.02 -12.11 -7.04
N SER A 157 -15.83 -11.09 -6.74
CA SER A 157 -17.22 -10.98 -7.19
C SER A 157 -17.33 -11.05 -8.71
N ILE A 158 -16.47 -10.34 -9.44
CA ILE A 158 -16.43 -10.40 -10.91
C ILE A 158 -16.01 -11.79 -11.40
N ARG A 159 -14.97 -12.39 -10.80
CA ARG A 159 -14.42 -13.69 -11.22
C ARG A 159 -15.41 -14.84 -11.07
N PHE A 160 -16.21 -14.82 -10.00
CA PHE A 160 -17.16 -15.91 -9.68
C PHE A 160 -18.60 -15.59 -10.09
N ALA A 161 -18.88 -14.40 -10.62
CA ALA A 161 -20.15 -14.11 -11.28
C ALA A 161 -20.36 -14.95 -12.55
N PRO A 162 -21.63 -15.16 -12.97
CA PRO A 162 -21.96 -15.78 -14.25
C PRO A 162 -21.24 -15.09 -15.40
N ALA A 163 -20.73 -15.87 -16.37
CA ALA A 163 -19.87 -15.35 -17.46
C ALA A 163 -20.51 -14.17 -18.20
N HIS A 164 -21.81 -14.23 -18.48
CA HIS A 164 -22.56 -13.18 -19.16
C HIS A 164 -22.66 -11.86 -18.37
N ARG A 165 -22.43 -11.86 -17.04
CA ARG A 165 -22.49 -10.66 -16.18
C ARG A 165 -21.13 -10.03 -15.90
N ARG A 166 -20.03 -10.74 -16.14
CA ARG A 166 -18.69 -10.29 -15.72
C ARG A 166 -18.30 -8.94 -16.34
N GLY A 167 -18.57 -8.76 -17.63
CA GLY A 167 -18.31 -7.50 -18.33
C GLY A 167 -19.11 -6.35 -17.74
N ALA A 168 -20.43 -6.55 -17.55
CA ALA A 168 -21.30 -5.55 -16.95
C ALA A 168 -20.86 -5.16 -15.52
N LEU A 169 -20.48 -6.14 -14.69
CA LEU A 169 -19.97 -5.87 -13.33
C LEU A 169 -18.65 -5.13 -13.34
N ALA A 170 -17.73 -5.47 -14.25
CA ALA A 170 -16.46 -4.77 -14.40
C ALA A 170 -16.65 -3.30 -14.82
N VAL A 171 -17.52 -3.06 -15.82
CA VAL A 171 -17.86 -1.70 -16.27
C VAL A 171 -18.57 -0.93 -15.17
N ALA A 172 -19.57 -1.51 -14.51
CA ALA A 172 -20.28 -0.87 -13.41
C ALA A 172 -19.35 -0.54 -12.24
N GLY A 173 -18.41 -1.44 -11.90
CA GLY A 173 -17.38 -1.18 -10.90
C GLY A 173 -16.47 -0.02 -11.27
N LEU A 174 -15.96 0.00 -12.51
CA LEU A 174 -15.10 1.09 -13.00
C LEU A 174 -15.84 2.43 -12.98
N VAL A 175 -17.04 2.49 -13.57
CA VAL A 175 -17.89 3.70 -13.59
C VAL A 175 -18.23 4.13 -12.17
N GLY A 176 -18.56 3.19 -11.29
CA GLY A 176 -18.82 3.47 -9.87
C GLY A 176 -17.62 4.09 -9.17
N THR A 177 -16.41 3.54 -9.36
CA THR A 177 -15.20 4.13 -8.76
C THR A 177 -14.90 5.53 -9.30
N VAL A 178 -15.05 5.74 -10.61
CA VAL A 178 -14.86 7.07 -11.23
C VAL A 178 -15.92 8.07 -10.75
N ALA A 179 -17.18 7.66 -10.62
CA ALA A 179 -18.22 8.54 -10.09
C ALA A 179 -17.97 8.90 -8.62
N LEU A 180 -17.52 7.95 -7.80
CA LEU A 180 -17.23 8.18 -6.38
C LEU A 180 -16.05 9.13 -6.15
N THR A 181 -15.12 9.29 -7.11
CA THR A 181 -14.05 10.29 -6.95
C THR A 181 -14.60 11.71 -6.92
N LEU A 182 -15.76 11.96 -7.54
CA LEU A 182 -16.42 13.27 -7.56
C LEU A 182 -17.01 13.66 -6.19
N VAL A 183 -17.20 12.69 -5.29
CA VAL A 183 -17.69 12.94 -3.92
C VAL A 183 -16.64 13.65 -3.07
N GLY A 184 -15.35 13.47 -3.38
CA GLY A 184 -14.25 14.05 -2.60
C GLY A 184 -14.08 13.45 -1.21
N GLY A 185 -13.22 14.07 -0.40
CA GLY A 185 -12.90 13.60 0.96
C GLY A 185 -12.31 12.18 1.00
N ALA A 186 -12.57 11.46 2.10
CA ALA A 186 -12.07 10.10 2.28
C ALA A 186 -12.65 9.10 1.26
N ILE A 187 -13.92 9.27 0.88
CA ILE A 187 -14.58 8.42 -0.11
C ILE A 187 -13.95 8.61 -1.48
N GLY A 188 -13.75 9.87 -1.90
CA GLY A 188 -13.12 10.18 -3.18
C GLY A 188 -11.67 9.67 -3.26
N ALA A 189 -10.89 9.82 -2.18
CA ALA A 189 -9.53 9.29 -2.10
C ALA A 189 -9.49 7.75 -2.19
N ALA A 190 -10.38 7.06 -1.48
CA ALA A 190 -10.50 5.60 -1.59
C ALA A 190 -10.91 5.16 -3.00
N ALA A 191 -11.86 5.86 -3.60
CA ALA A 191 -12.34 5.59 -4.95
C ALA A 191 -11.25 5.81 -6.01
N GLU A 192 -10.39 6.83 -5.85
CA GLU A 192 -9.24 7.07 -6.72
C GLU A 192 -8.25 5.90 -6.68
N LEU A 193 -7.93 5.38 -5.49
CA LEU A 193 -7.09 4.19 -5.35
C LEU A 193 -7.72 2.96 -6.01
N CYS A 194 -9.03 2.75 -5.81
CA CYS A 194 -9.78 1.70 -6.48
C CYS A 194 -9.75 1.85 -8.01
N ALA A 195 -9.79 3.06 -8.54
CA ALA A 195 -9.70 3.32 -9.98
C ALA A 195 -8.32 2.94 -10.55
N PHE A 196 -7.23 3.30 -9.88
CA PHE A 196 -5.88 2.86 -10.26
C PHE A 196 -5.73 1.33 -10.26
N PHE A 197 -6.29 0.67 -9.24
CA PHE A 197 -6.32 -0.79 -9.16
C PHE A 197 -7.15 -1.39 -10.30
N ALA A 198 -8.36 -0.87 -10.54
CA ALA A 198 -9.26 -1.37 -11.58
C ALA A 198 -8.66 -1.20 -12.97
N ALA A 199 -7.99 -0.07 -13.24
CA ALA A 199 -7.29 0.16 -14.50
C ALA A 199 -6.17 -0.86 -14.72
N ALA A 200 -5.32 -1.11 -13.72
CA ALA A 200 -4.26 -2.11 -13.83
C ALA A 200 -4.79 -3.55 -13.92
N ALA A 201 -5.90 -3.87 -13.25
CA ALA A 201 -6.61 -5.13 -13.39
C ALA A 201 -7.17 -5.30 -14.81
N ALA A 202 -7.73 -4.24 -15.41
CA ALA A 202 -8.20 -4.26 -16.79
C ALA A 202 -7.04 -4.50 -17.77
N LEU A 203 -5.88 -3.87 -17.57
CA LEU A 203 -4.67 -4.15 -18.38
C LEU A 203 -4.30 -5.63 -18.33
N ARG A 204 -4.37 -6.26 -17.16
CA ARG A 204 -4.07 -7.70 -17.00
C ARG A 204 -5.01 -8.61 -17.79
N LEU A 205 -6.28 -8.25 -17.86
CA LEU A 205 -7.35 -9.11 -18.40
C LEU A 205 -7.63 -8.85 -19.89
N LEU A 206 -7.46 -7.61 -20.35
CA LEU A 206 -7.87 -7.17 -21.68
C LEU A 206 -6.68 -6.95 -22.62
N VAL A 207 -5.50 -6.63 -22.10
CA VAL A 207 -4.32 -6.30 -22.92
C VAL A 207 -3.37 -7.48 -22.97
N PRO A 208 -3.00 -7.99 -24.16
CA PRO A 208 -2.03 -9.07 -24.27
C PRO A 208 -0.68 -8.67 -23.67
N ALA A 209 -0.08 -9.55 -22.87
CA ALA A 209 1.13 -9.25 -22.10
C ALA A 209 2.33 -8.79 -22.96
N GLN A 210 2.39 -9.15 -24.24
CA GLN A 210 3.43 -8.71 -25.17
C GLN A 210 3.35 -7.21 -25.51
N TRP A 211 2.18 -6.58 -25.35
CA TRP A 211 1.98 -5.14 -25.58
C TRP A 211 2.37 -4.31 -24.35
N LEU A 212 2.27 -4.91 -23.15
CA LEU A 212 2.60 -4.29 -21.86
C LEU A 212 4.11 -4.39 -21.57
N ARG A 213 4.91 -3.83 -22.47
CA ARG A 213 6.37 -3.78 -22.41
C ARG A 213 6.88 -2.34 -22.48
N TRP A 214 8.21 -2.18 -22.42
CA TRP A 214 8.87 -0.88 -22.42
C TRP A 214 8.35 0.13 -23.47
N PRO A 215 7.99 -0.23 -24.73
CA PRO A 215 7.51 0.79 -25.68
C PRO A 215 6.20 1.45 -25.24
N SER A 216 5.25 0.64 -24.74
CA SER A 216 3.99 1.15 -24.18
C SER A 216 4.21 1.98 -22.91
N GLY A 217 5.16 1.57 -22.07
CA GLY A 217 5.55 2.30 -20.86
C GLY A 217 6.17 3.65 -21.21
N THR A 218 7.05 3.72 -22.20
CA THR A 218 7.65 4.97 -22.67
C THR A 218 6.61 5.90 -23.28
N ALA A 219 5.72 5.40 -24.14
CA ALA A 219 4.64 6.20 -24.70
C ALA A 219 3.71 6.76 -23.60
N ALA A 220 3.33 5.93 -22.64
CA ALA A 220 2.52 6.36 -21.49
C ALA A 220 3.26 7.40 -20.62
N ALA A 221 4.57 7.23 -20.40
CA ALA A 221 5.37 8.22 -19.68
C ALA A 221 5.44 9.57 -20.41
N VAL A 222 5.57 9.56 -21.74
CA VAL A 222 5.51 10.78 -22.56
C VAL A 222 4.16 11.46 -22.42
N VAL A 223 3.06 10.71 -22.45
CA VAL A 223 1.70 11.25 -22.23
C VAL A 223 1.58 11.89 -20.84
N LEU A 224 2.10 11.26 -19.79
CA LEU A 224 2.10 11.82 -18.43
C LEU A 224 2.89 13.12 -18.34
N LEU A 225 4.08 13.16 -18.95
CA LEU A 225 4.93 14.35 -18.96
C LEU A 225 4.32 15.48 -19.78
N ALA A 226 3.72 15.17 -20.93
CA ALA A 226 3.04 16.16 -21.78
C ALA A 226 1.78 16.73 -21.11
N ALA A 227 1.06 15.93 -20.33
CA ALA A 227 -0.11 16.37 -19.59
C ALA A 227 0.23 17.11 -18.28
N ALA A 228 1.47 17.06 -17.81
CA ALA A 228 1.87 17.67 -16.55
C ALA A 228 1.65 19.19 -16.56
N GLY A 229 1.01 19.71 -15.52
CA GLY A 229 0.63 21.13 -15.38
C GLY A 229 -0.62 21.53 -16.18
N THR A 230 -1.24 20.62 -16.93
CA THR A 230 -2.45 20.90 -17.72
C THR A 230 -3.72 20.38 -17.01
N PRO A 231 -4.92 20.86 -17.40
CA PRO A 231 -6.18 20.30 -16.91
C PRO A 231 -6.37 18.80 -17.22
N LEU A 232 -5.61 18.25 -18.17
CA LEU A 232 -5.67 16.83 -18.55
C LEU A 232 -4.85 15.92 -17.62
N GLN A 233 -4.03 16.48 -16.74
CA GLN A 233 -3.13 15.72 -15.88
C GLN A 233 -3.83 14.64 -15.02
N PRO A 234 -4.98 14.89 -14.36
CA PRO A 234 -5.64 13.85 -13.57
C PRO A 234 -6.11 12.67 -14.42
N VAL A 235 -6.65 12.95 -15.61
CA VAL A 235 -7.09 11.94 -16.56
C VAL A 235 -5.89 11.15 -17.10
N ALA A 236 -4.80 11.85 -17.43
CA ALA A 236 -3.56 11.21 -17.87
C ALA A 236 -2.99 10.29 -16.79
N LEU A 237 -3.02 10.69 -15.51
CA LEU A 237 -2.59 9.85 -14.39
C LEU A 237 -3.38 8.54 -14.34
N TRP A 238 -4.71 8.59 -14.36
CA TRP A 238 -5.54 7.38 -14.27
C TRP A 238 -5.33 6.38 -15.40
N VAL A 239 -5.01 6.86 -16.61
CA VAL A 239 -4.84 6.00 -17.78
C VAL A 239 -3.39 5.57 -17.96
N ALA A 240 -2.45 6.50 -17.90
CA ALA A 240 -1.06 6.25 -18.26
C ALA A 240 -0.20 5.75 -17.09
N LEU A 241 -0.48 6.13 -15.83
CA LEU A 241 0.29 5.62 -14.68
C LEU A 241 0.21 4.09 -14.54
N PRO A 242 -0.98 3.44 -14.63
CA PRO A 242 -1.06 1.97 -14.62
C PRO A 242 -0.24 1.32 -15.73
N VAL A 243 -0.24 1.91 -16.93
CA VAL A 243 0.53 1.38 -18.08
C VAL A 243 2.02 1.47 -17.81
N VAL A 244 2.52 2.62 -17.30
CA VAL A 244 3.93 2.78 -16.92
C VAL A 244 4.32 1.75 -15.86
N VAL A 245 3.53 1.66 -14.77
CA VAL A 245 3.80 0.77 -13.65
C VAL A 245 3.84 -0.70 -14.09
N VAL A 246 2.86 -1.12 -14.89
CA VAL A 246 2.78 -2.49 -15.38
C VAL A 246 3.90 -2.78 -16.38
N ALA A 247 4.20 -1.88 -17.31
CA ALA A 247 5.27 -2.07 -18.29
C ALA A 247 6.67 -2.17 -17.66
N VAL A 248 6.92 -1.39 -16.60
CA VAL A 248 8.15 -1.52 -15.81
C VAL A 248 8.13 -2.83 -15.03
N GLY A 249 7.03 -3.14 -14.34
CA GLY A 249 6.91 -4.33 -13.49
C GLY A 249 7.01 -5.66 -14.26
N THR A 250 6.51 -5.74 -15.50
CA THR A 250 6.63 -6.91 -16.38
C THR A 250 8.01 -7.02 -17.06
N GLY A 251 8.85 -5.98 -16.94
CA GLY A 251 10.25 -6.00 -17.35
C GLY A 251 11.08 -7.00 -16.54
N SER A 252 12.31 -7.28 -16.97
CA SER A 252 13.25 -8.17 -16.25
C SER A 252 14.65 -7.58 -16.29
N THR A 253 14.80 -6.38 -15.72
CA THR A 253 16.07 -5.65 -15.69
C THR A 253 17.04 -6.32 -14.72
N PRO A 254 18.31 -6.58 -15.08
CA PRO A 254 19.23 -7.36 -14.26
C PRO A 254 19.40 -6.91 -12.80
N LEU A 255 19.34 -5.60 -12.56
CA LEU A 255 19.44 -5.00 -11.23
C LEU A 255 18.10 -5.03 -10.48
N LEU A 256 17.01 -4.67 -11.16
CA LEU A 256 15.68 -4.55 -10.53
C LEU A 256 15.10 -5.90 -10.14
N ARG A 257 15.28 -6.94 -10.96
CA ARG A 257 14.85 -8.32 -10.63
C ARG A 257 15.51 -8.90 -9.39
N ARG A 258 16.56 -8.26 -8.86
CA ARG A 258 17.26 -8.65 -7.63
C ARG A 258 16.83 -7.83 -6.41
N ALA A 259 15.85 -6.93 -6.53
CA ALA A 259 15.41 -6.07 -5.43
C ALA A 259 14.91 -6.86 -4.21
N ALA A 260 14.21 -7.98 -4.43
CA ALA A 260 13.75 -8.86 -3.35
C ALA A 260 14.76 -9.96 -2.95
N ARG A 261 16.05 -9.85 -3.32
CA ARG A 261 17.06 -10.89 -2.99
C ARG A 261 17.19 -11.17 -1.49
N TRP A 262 16.83 -10.20 -0.65
CA TRP A 262 16.84 -10.30 0.81
C TRP A 262 15.45 -10.46 1.43
N GLY A 263 14.38 -10.50 0.62
CA GLY A 263 12.99 -10.53 1.06
C GLY A 263 12.10 -9.49 0.38
N ASP A 264 10.77 -9.69 0.41
CA ASP A 264 9.80 -8.68 -0.04
C ASP A 264 9.54 -7.68 1.09
N LEU A 265 10.50 -6.76 1.27
CA LEU A 265 10.51 -5.77 2.36
C LEU A 265 9.50 -4.65 2.18
N SER A 266 8.89 -4.53 1.00
CA SER A 266 8.03 -3.40 0.65
C SER A 266 6.86 -3.23 1.63
N TYR A 267 6.26 -4.35 2.05
CA TYR A 267 5.14 -4.35 2.99
C TYR A 267 5.57 -3.99 4.41
N GLY A 268 6.66 -4.59 4.91
CA GLY A 268 7.23 -4.23 6.22
C GLY A 268 7.63 -2.76 6.30
N LEU A 269 8.28 -2.22 5.26
CA LEU A 269 8.61 -0.80 5.17
C LEU A 269 7.35 0.07 5.23
N TYR A 270 6.30 -0.30 4.48
CA TYR A 270 5.03 0.43 4.47
C TYR A 270 4.34 0.46 5.85
N LEU A 271 4.27 -0.69 6.54
CA LEU A 271 3.58 -0.80 7.83
C LEU A 271 4.31 -0.06 8.97
N TRP A 272 5.64 -0.20 9.03
CA TRP A 272 6.44 0.28 10.16
C TRP A 272 6.91 1.73 9.99
N ALA A 273 6.94 2.27 8.78
CA ALA A 273 7.45 3.61 8.52
C ALA A 273 6.77 4.69 9.36
N TYR A 274 5.44 4.76 9.33
CA TYR A 274 4.69 5.80 10.02
C TYR A 274 4.93 5.81 11.55
N PRO A 275 4.77 4.70 12.28
CA PRO A 275 5.03 4.69 13.72
C PRO A 275 6.51 4.93 14.06
N VAL A 276 7.45 4.45 13.23
CA VAL A 276 8.88 4.75 13.41
C VAL A 276 9.15 6.25 13.22
N GLN A 277 8.54 6.88 12.22
CA GLN A 277 8.67 8.32 11.99
C GLN A 277 8.18 9.14 13.17
N GLN A 278 7.01 8.80 13.71
CA GLN A 278 6.48 9.48 14.90
C GLN A 278 7.38 9.26 16.12
N LEU A 279 7.85 8.03 16.35
CA LEU A 279 8.80 7.75 17.42
C LEU A 279 10.12 8.52 17.29
N VAL A 280 10.64 8.68 16.08
CA VAL A 280 11.87 9.47 15.85
C VAL A 280 11.61 10.94 16.20
N ILE A 281 10.46 11.50 15.80
CA ILE A 281 10.09 12.88 16.14
C ILE A 281 9.91 13.04 17.66
N ASP A 282 9.24 12.08 18.29
CA ASP A 282 9.01 12.06 19.75
C ASP A 282 10.32 12.05 20.55
N ARG A 283 11.31 11.24 20.13
CA ARG A 283 12.55 11.01 20.88
C ARG A 283 13.72 11.92 20.51
N ALA A 284 13.85 12.23 19.23
CA ALA A 284 14.95 13.06 18.71
C ALA A 284 14.52 14.52 18.44
N GLY A 285 13.24 14.82 18.58
CA GLY A 285 12.67 16.12 18.23
C GLY A 285 12.56 16.32 16.71
N ARG A 286 12.25 17.56 16.30
CA ARG A 286 12.12 17.95 14.89
C ARG A 286 13.50 18.18 14.28
N LEU A 287 14.17 17.10 13.90
CA LEU A 287 15.41 17.15 13.13
C LEU A 287 15.17 17.76 11.74
N PRO A 288 16.21 18.35 11.10
CA PRO A 288 16.13 18.69 9.68
C PRO A 288 15.76 17.47 8.82
N VAL A 289 15.06 17.72 7.71
CA VAL A 289 14.41 16.67 6.92
C VAL A 289 15.35 15.54 6.50
N LEU A 290 16.55 15.87 6.00
CA LEU A 290 17.49 14.86 5.49
C LEU A 290 18.03 13.93 6.61
N PRO A 291 18.59 14.44 7.72
CA PRO A 291 18.94 13.61 8.88
C PRO A 291 17.76 12.79 9.41
N ASN A 292 16.57 13.39 9.49
CA ASN A 292 15.36 12.68 9.94
C ASN A 292 15.04 11.49 9.04
N LEU A 293 14.99 11.70 7.72
CA LEU A 293 14.72 10.66 6.74
C LEU A 293 15.77 9.54 6.75
N ALA A 294 17.05 9.88 6.91
CA ALA A 294 18.12 8.90 6.98
C ALA A 294 17.98 8.00 8.23
N LEU A 295 17.71 8.60 9.39
CA LEU A 295 17.50 7.87 10.64
C LEU A 295 16.25 6.98 10.58
N VAL A 296 15.13 7.54 10.11
CA VAL A 296 13.87 6.81 9.90
C VAL A 296 14.08 5.63 8.97
N LEU A 297 14.73 5.84 7.82
CA LEU A 297 14.93 4.78 6.84
C LEU A 297 15.82 3.66 7.39
N ALA A 298 16.89 4.02 8.13
CA ALA A 298 17.77 3.05 8.76
C ALA A 298 17.00 2.17 9.77
N ILE A 299 16.25 2.79 10.69
CA ILE A 299 15.47 2.08 11.70
C ILE A 299 14.37 1.23 11.03
N THR A 300 13.61 1.82 10.11
CA THR A 300 12.49 1.13 9.43
C THR A 300 12.99 -0.07 8.62
N LEU A 301 14.16 0.03 7.98
CA LEU A 301 14.74 -1.08 7.24
C LEU A 301 15.10 -2.26 8.15
N VAL A 302 15.70 -2.00 9.31
CA VAL A 302 16.02 -3.04 10.31
C VAL A 302 14.75 -3.71 10.81
N VAL A 303 13.74 -2.92 11.18
CA VAL A 303 12.44 -3.44 11.65
C VAL A 303 11.72 -4.22 10.55
N ALA A 304 11.71 -3.73 9.31
CA ALA A 304 11.11 -4.41 8.17
C ALA A 304 11.81 -5.72 7.82
N LEU A 305 13.15 -5.78 7.94
CA LEU A 305 13.91 -7.03 7.82
C LEU A 305 13.49 -8.02 8.90
N GLY A 306 13.45 -7.59 10.16
CA GLY A 306 12.96 -8.42 11.27
C GLY A 306 11.54 -8.94 11.02
N SER A 307 10.62 -8.06 10.64
CA SER A 307 9.23 -8.38 10.28
C SER A 307 9.17 -9.45 9.18
N TRP A 308 9.98 -9.30 8.13
CA TRP A 308 10.01 -10.25 7.03
C TRP A 308 10.43 -11.65 7.49
N TRP A 309 11.55 -11.78 8.20
CA TRP A 309 12.08 -13.10 8.57
C TRP A 309 11.28 -13.78 9.67
N LEU A 310 10.73 -13.01 10.62
CA LEU A 310 10.04 -13.55 11.79
C LEU A 310 8.54 -13.75 11.57
N ILE A 311 7.90 -12.98 10.69
CA ILE A 311 6.43 -12.93 10.58
C ILE A 311 5.97 -13.26 9.17
N GLU A 312 6.34 -12.45 8.18
CA GLU A 312 5.80 -12.56 6.83
C GLU A 312 6.25 -13.84 6.14
N ARG A 313 7.55 -14.11 6.11
CA ARG A 313 8.11 -15.29 5.43
C ARG A 313 7.57 -16.60 6.04
N PRO A 314 7.51 -16.80 7.36
CA PRO A 314 6.87 -17.98 7.95
C PRO A 314 5.39 -18.09 7.59
N ALA A 315 4.61 -17.00 7.69
CA ALA A 315 3.19 -17.02 7.36
C ALA A 315 2.92 -17.40 5.90
N LEU A 316 3.75 -16.92 4.98
CA LEU A 316 3.63 -17.19 3.55
C LEU A 316 3.90 -18.66 3.20
N ARG A 317 4.67 -19.42 4.01
CA ARG A 317 4.89 -20.87 3.79
C ARG A 317 3.61 -21.69 3.89
N PHE A 318 2.61 -21.20 4.63
CA PHE A 318 1.34 -21.89 4.76
C PHE A 318 0.49 -21.85 3.48
N LYS A 319 0.85 -21.02 2.48
CA LYS A 319 0.18 -21.02 1.16
C LYS A 319 0.24 -22.39 0.48
N ASP A 320 1.39 -23.05 0.55
CA ASP A 320 1.67 -24.28 -0.22
C ASP A 320 1.39 -25.58 0.55
N ALA A 321 1.28 -25.52 1.89
CA ALA A 321 1.09 -26.70 2.75
C ALA A 321 -0.20 -27.52 2.49
N GLN A 322 -1.15 -26.98 1.72
CA GLN A 322 -2.36 -27.71 1.27
C GLN A 322 -2.31 -28.16 -0.20
N ALA A 323 -1.36 -27.68 -1.00
CA ALA A 323 -1.18 -28.17 -2.38
C ALA A 323 -0.58 -29.59 -2.42
N ALA A 324 0.05 -30.03 -1.33
CA ALA A 324 0.60 -31.38 -1.16
C ALA A 324 -0.34 -32.35 -0.42
N ARG A 325 -1.56 -31.92 -0.06
CA ARG A 325 -2.56 -32.73 0.67
C ARG A 325 -3.86 -32.98 -0.12
N VAL A 326 -3.86 -32.65 -1.41
CA VAL A 326 -4.93 -32.94 -2.39
C VAL A 326 -4.27 -33.63 -3.56
#